data_AF-A0A7K6T359-F1
#
_entry.id   AF-A0A7K6T359-F1
#
_cell.length_a   1.000
_cell.length_b   1.000
_cell.length_c   1.000
_cell.angle_alpha   90.00
_cell.angle_beta   90.00
_cell.angle_gamma   90.00
#
_symmetry.space_group_name_H-M   'P 1'
#
loop_
_entity.id
_entity.type
_entity.pdbx_description
1 polymer ?
#
loop_
_entity_poly.entity_id
_entity_poly.type
_entity_poly.pdbx_seq_one_letter_code
_entity_poly.pdbx_strand_id
1 'polypeptide(L)'
;MWIILVLALCGLVAAVPSEDRKLSDKATTLADRSTTLAFNLYHAMAKDKNMENILLSPVVVASSLGLVSLGGKAATASQAKAVLSADKLNDDYVHSGLSELLNEVSNSTARNVTWKIGNRLYGPASITFADDFVKNSKKHYNYEHSKINFRDKRSALKSINEWAAQTTDGKLPEVTKDVEKTDGALIVNAMFFKPHWDERFHHKMVDNRGFMVSRSYTVGVPMMHRTG
;
A
#
# COMPACT_ATOMS: atom_id res chain seq x y z
N MET A 1 -27.97 20.31 54.24
CA MET A 1 -27.96 21.18 53.04
C MET A 1 -26.58 21.14 52.41
N TRP A 2 -26.32 20.17 51.53
CA TRP A 2 -25.15 20.11 50.64
C TRP A 2 -25.63 19.48 49.33
N ILE A 3 -25.73 20.29 48.28
CA ILE A 3 -26.11 19.88 46.92
C ILE A 3 -24.82 19.56 46.18
N ILE A 4 -24.65 18.32 45.72
CA ILE A 4 -23.57 17.96 44.80
C ILE A 4 -24.10 18.14 43.37
N LEU A 5 -23.63 19.18 42.71
CA LEU A 5 -23.80 19.40 41.27
C LEU A 5 -22.90 18.42 40.51
N VAL A 6 -23.50 17.47 39.78
CA VAL A 6 -22.79 16.69 38.76
C VAL A 6 -22.98 17.39 37.42
N LEU A 7 -21.97 18.17 37.02
CA LEU A 7 -21.87 18.72 35.68
C LEU A 7 -21.50 17.58 34.71
N ALA A 8 -22.50 17.07 34.00
CA ALA A 8 -22.30 16.22 32.83
C ALA A 8 -21.76 17.09 31.70
N LEU A 9 -20.44 17.08 31.52
CA LEU A 9 -19.78 17.69 30.35
C LEU A 9 -20.01 16.75 29.16
N CYS A 10 -21.13 16.91 28.46
CA CYS A 10 -21.33 16.33 27.13
C CYS A 10 -20.34 16.99 26.17
N GLY A 11 -19.16 16.38 26.02
CA GLY A 11 -18.24 16.69 24.94
C GLY A 11 -18.88 16.29 23.61
N LEU A 12 -19.53 17.25 22.97
CA LEU A 12 -19.91 17.15 21.57
C LEU A 12 -18.60 17.02 20.77
N VAL A 13 -18.24 15.80 20.38
CA VAL A 13 -17.23 15.61 19.33
C VAL A 13 -17.92 16.02 18.04
N ALA A 14 -17.85 17.30 17.73
CA ALA A 14 -18.18 17.77 16.39
C ALA A 14 -17.21 17.07 15.44
N ALA A 15 -17.72 16.14 14.64
CA ALA A 15 -17.01 15.67 13.47
C ALA A 15 -16.80 16.89 12.58
N VAL A 16 -15.60 17.46 12.63
CA VAL A 16 -15.19 18.50 11.68
C VAL A 16 -15.25 17.82 10.31
N PRO A 17 -16.11 18.28 9.38
CA PRO A 17 -16.09 17.78 8.03
C PRO A 17 -14.69 18.05 7.50
N SER A 18 -13.97 17.00 7.08
CA SER A 18 -12.74 17.20 6.32
C SER A 18 -13.12 17.99 5.08
N GLU A 19 -12.68 19.24 4.94
CA GLU A 19 -12.72 19.91 3.65
C GLU A 19 -12.06 18.97 2.63
N ASP A 20 -12.80 18.61 1.58
CA ASP A 20 -12.29 17.75 0.51
C ASP A 20 -11.02 18.41 -0.04
N ARG A 21 -9.86 17.85 0.33
CA ARG A 21 -8.57 18.37 -0.11
C ARG A 21 -8.50 18.17 -1.62
N LYS A 22 -8.67 19.26 -2.37
CA LYS A 22 -8.56 19.23 -3.82
C LYS A 22 -7.14 18.82 -4.21
N LEU A 23 -7.03 17.67 -4.87
CA LEU A 23 -5.78 17.21 -5.47
C LEU A 23 -5.32 18.18 -6.56
N SER A 24 -4.01 18.32 -6.74
CA SER A 24 -3.46 19.04 -7.89
C SER A 24 -3.85 18.37 -9.22
N ASP A 25 -3.79 19.13 -10.32
CA ASP A 25 -4.02 18.57 -11.67
C ASP A 25 -3.04 17.43 -11.98
N LYS A 26 -1.80 17.53 -11.46
CA LYS A 26 -0.78 16.49 -11.57
C LYS A 26 -1.24 15.21 -10.88
N ALA A 27 -1.61 15.31 -9.60
CA ALA A 27 -2.07 14.18 -8.82
C ALA A 27 -3.36 13.56 -9.40
N THR A 28 -4.31 14.39 -9.83
CA THR A 28 -5.55 13.93 -10.47
C THR A 28 -5.26 13.12 -11.73
N THR A 29 -4.41 13.65 -12.62
CA THR A 29 -3.99 12.94 -13.84
C THR A 29 -3.31 11.60 -13.50
N LEU A 30 -2.43 11.58 -12.51
CA LEU A 30 -1.73 10.36 -12.10
C LEU A 30 -2.65 9.36 -11.38
N ALA A 31 -3.74 9.81 -10.74
CA ALA A 31 -4.74 8.93 -10.15
C ALA A 31 -5.50 8.14 -11.22
N ASP A 32 -5.92 8.80 -12.30
CA ASP A 32 -6.58 8.17 -13.44
C ASP A 32 -5.67 7.14 -14.12
N ARG A 33 -4.39 7.50 -14.29
CA ARG A 33 -3.36 6.63 -14.86
C ARG A 33 -3.09 5.42 -13.97
N SER A 34 -2.97 5.62 -12.66
CA SER A 34 -2.82 4.54 -11.67
C SER A 34 -4.03 3.60 -11.67
N THR A 35 -5.23 4.14 -11.82
CA THR A 35 -6.48 3.36 -11.91
C THR A 35 -6.49 2.49 -13.16
N THR A 36 -6.14 3.05 -14.32
CA THR A 36 -6.03 2.29 -15.57
C THR A 36 -4.98 1.18 -15.46
N LEU A 37 -3.82 1.50 -14.87
CA LEU A 37 -2.78 0.52 -14.59
C LEU A 37 -3.29 -0.62 -13.70
N ALA A 38 -4.06 -0.30 -12.65
CA ALA A 38 -4.60 -1.31 -11.75
C ALA A 38 -5.57 -2.27 -12.44
N PHE A 39 -6.45 -1.77 -13.32
CA PHE A 39 -7.31 -2.64 -14.13
C PHE A 39 -6.50 -3.54 -15.07
N ASN A 40 -5.51 -2.98 -15.76
CA ASN A 40 -4.64 -3.75 -16.65
C ASN A 40 -3.86 -4.84 -15.89
N LEU A 41 -3.30 -4.49 -14.73
CA LEU A 41 -2.56 -5.41 -13.88
C LEU A 41 -3.47 -6.49 -13.30
N TYR A 42 -4.64 -6.12 -12.79
CA TYR A 42 -5.65 -7.05 -12.31
C TYR A 42 -6.03 -8.07 -13.39
N HIS A 43 -6.33 -7.60 -14.60
CA HIS A 43 -6.65 -8.49 -15.72
C HIS A 43 -5.48 -9.39 -16.15
N ALA A 44 -4.24 -8.90 -16.07
CA ALA A 44 -3.08 -9.73 -16.34
C ALA A 44 -2.92 -10.84 -15.29
N MET A 45 -3.07 -10.50 -14.00
CA MET A 45 -2.98 -11.46 -12.89
C MET A 45 -4.14 -12.46 -12.89
N ALA A 46 -5.37 -12.02 -13.16
CA ALA A 46 -6.56 -12.87 -13.18
C ALA A 46 -6.56 -13.89 -14.34
N LYS A 47 -5.69 -13.73 -15.34
CA LYS A 47 -5.49 -14.73 -16.41
C LYS A 47 -4.58 -15.88 -15.97
N ASP A 48 -3.77 -15.69 -14.94
CA ASP A 48 -2.96 -16.76 -14.37
C ASP A 48 -3.85 -17.70 -13.56
N LYS A 49 -3.92 -18.96 -13.99
CA LYS A 49 -4.78 -19.97 -13.37
C LYS A 49 -4.33 -20.36 -11.96
N ASN A 50 -3.09 -20.06 -11.59
CA ASN A 50 -2.56 -20.31 -10.25
C ASN A 50 -2.84 -19.15 -9.29
N MET A 51 -3.38 -18.03 -9.79
CA MET A 51 -3.72 -16.87 -8.98
C MET A 51 -5.05 -17.11 -8.27
N GLU A 52 -5.05 -17.02 -6.94
CA GLU A 52 -6.26 -17.10 -6.12
C GLU A 52 -6.74 -15.68 -5.76
N ASN A 53 -6.44 -15.23 -4.54
CA ASN A 53 -6.83 -13.89 -4.07
C ASN A 53 -5.91 -12.82 -4.67
N ILE A 54 -6.49 -11.72 -5.15
CA ILE A 54 -5.76 -10.57 -5.69
C ILE A 54 -6.03 -9.36 -4.81
N LEU A 55 -4.97 -8.74 -4.29
CA LEU A 55 -5.03 -7.48 -3.55
C LEU A 55 -4.02 -6.50 -4.15
N LEU A 56 -4.52 -5.37 -4.67
CA LEU A 56 -3.71 -4.36 -5.33
C LEU A 56 -4.02 -2.98 -4.75
N SER A 57 -2.96 -2.19 -4.50
CA SER A 57 -3.06 -0.76 -4.25
C SER A 57 -2.56 0.00 -5.47
N PRO A 58 -3.44 0.63 -6.27
CA PRO A 58 -3.06 1.30 -7.52
C PRO A 58 -1.93 2.31 -7.34
N VAL A 59 -2.03 3.15 -6.30
CA VAL A 59 -1.06 4.21 -6.01
C VAL A 59 0.30 3.63 -5.60
N VAL A 60 0.33 2.52 -4.86
CA VAL A 60 1.59 1.87 -4.43
C VAL A 60 2.29 1.18 -5.61
N VAL A 61 1.51 0.53 -6.49
CA VAL A 61 2.05 -0.05 -7.72
C VAL A 61 2.62 1.04 -8.64
N ALA A 62 1.88 2.13 -8.85
CA ALA A 62 2.35 3.26 -9.64
C ALA A 62 3.59 3.92 -9.04
N SER A 63 3.64 4.06 -7.71
CA SER A 63 4.83 4.56 -6.99
C SER A 63 6.05 3.66 -7.18
N SER A 64 5.87 2.35 -7.28
CA SER A 64 6.96 1.41 -7.57
C SER A 64 7.52 1.61 -8.98
N LEU A 65 6.67 1.88 -9.99
CA LEU A 65 7.14 2.28 -11.33
C LEU A 65 7.82 3.65 -11.31
N GLY A 66 7.29 4.59 -10.52
CA GLY A 66 7.92 5.89 -10.27
C GLY A 66 9.34 5.77 -9.71
N LEU A 67 9.56 4.85 -8.77
CA LEU A 67 10.89 4.53 -8.24
C LEU A 67 11.84 4.00 -9.32
N VAL A 68 11.35 3.09 -10.18
CA VAL A 68 12.15 2.57 -11.31
C VAL A 68 12.50 3.68 -12.29
N SER A 69 11.57 4.59 -12.59
CA SER A 69 11.84 5.76 -13.43
C SER A 69 12.85 6.70 -12.79
N LEU A 70 12.83 6.86 -11.46
CA LEU A 70 13.72 7.75 -10.73
C LEU A 70 15.17 7.21 -10.67
N GLY A 71 15.35 5.90 -10.47
CA GLY A 71 16.66 5.27 -10.37
C GLY A 71 17.23 4.79 -11.71
N GLY A 72 16.37 4.57 -12.71
CA GLY A 72 16.72 4.13 -14.04
C GLY A 72 17.19 5.27 -14.95
N LYS A 73 17.72 4.90 -16.12
CA LYS A 73 18.05 5.84 -17.20
C LYS A 73 17.59 5.29 -18.54
N ALA A 74 17.45 6.17 -19.53
CA ALA A 74 17.12 5.83 -20.91
C ALA A 74 15.92 4.86 -21.01
N ALA A 75 16.08 3.73 -21.67
CA ALA A 75 15.02 2.76 -21.93
C ALA A 75 14.35 2.22 -20.66
N THR A 76 15.11 1.97 -19.59
CA THR A 76 14.56 1.46 -18.33
C THR A 76 13.59 2.46 -17.70
N ALA A 77 13.97 3.74 -17.65
CA ALA A 77 13.13 4.78 -17.10
C ALA A 77 11.91 5.06 -18.00
N SER A 78 12.11 5.11 -19.32
CA SER A 78 11.02 5.39 -20.26
C SER A 78 9.98 4.27 -20.30
N GLN A 79 10.39 3.00 -20.20
CA GLN A 79 9.47 1.87 -20.11
C GLN A 79 8.63 1.91 -18.82
N ALA A 80 9.23 2.25 -17.68
CA ALA A 80 8.48 2.38 -16.43
C ALA A 80 7.38 3.46 -16.53
N LYS A 81 7.69 4.61 -17.16
CA LYS A 81 6.71 5.67 -17.44
C LYS A 81 5.65 5.23 -18.45
N ALA A 82 6.04 4.48 -19.48
CA ALA A 82 5.10 3.98 -20.50
C ALA A 82 4.09 2.99 -19.90
N VAL A 83 4.49 2.11 -18.98
CA VAL A 83 3.58 1.20 -18.27
C VAL A 83 2.54 1.97 -17.45
N LEU A 84 2.93 3.13 -16.88
CA LEU A 84 2.02 4.05 -16.20
C LEU A 84 1.22 4.95 -17.17
N SER A 85 1.40 4.82 -18.50
CA SER A 85 0.82 5.71 -19.51
C SER A 85 1.16 7.19 -19.25
N ALA A 86 2.40 7.44 -18.81
CA ALA A 86 2.98 8.73 -18.42
C ALA A 86 4.26 9.08 -19.23
N ASP A 87 4.47 8.44 -20.38
CA ASP A 87 5.62 8.63 -21.27
C ASP A 87 5.76 10.07 -21.78
N LYS A 88 4.64 10.77 -21.98
CA LYS A 88 4.60 12.18 -22.41
C LYS A 88 4.75 13.20 -21.29
N LEU A 89 4.66 12.77 -20.03
CA LEU A 89 4.77 13.65 -18.87
C LEU A 89 6.24 13.83 -18.51
N ASN A 90 6.64 15.01 -18.04
CA ASN A 90 7.99 15.21 -17.52
C ASN A 90 8.17 14.55 -16.14
N ASP A 91 9.41 14.33 -15.72
CA ASP A 91 9.71 13.58 -14.51
C ASP A 91 9.22 14.28 -13.24
N ASP A 92 9.35 15.61 -13.13
CA ASP A 92 8.79 16.36 -12.00
C ASP A 92 7.27 16.16 -11.90
N TYR A 93 6.57 16.21 -13.02
CA TYR A 93 5.12 16.00 -13.06
C TYR A 93 4.73 14.63 -12.50
N VAL A 94 5.45 13.57 -12.91
CA VAL A 94 5.20 12.20 -12.45
C VAL A 94 5.55 12.04 -10.96
N HIS A 95 6.75 12.45 -10.55
CA HIS A 95 7.24 12.22 -9.18
C HIS A 95 6.49 13.08 -8.15
N SER A 96 6.18 14.34 -8.47
CA SER A 96 5.39 15.21 -7.58
C SER A 96 3.92 14.76 -7.50
N GLY A 97 3.30 14.39 -8.62
CA GLY A 97 1.92 13.90 -8.66
C GLY A 97 1.74 12.60 -7.88
N LEU A 98 2.61 11.61 -8.10
CA LEU A 98 2.56 10.35 -7.34
C LEU A 98 2.89 10.56 -5.86
N SER A 99 3.79 11.48 -5.53
CA SER A 99 4.11 11.81 -4.14
C SER A 99 2.92 12.40 -3.40
N GLU A 100 2.18 13.32 -4.03
CA GLU A 100 0.96 13.88 -3.48
C GLU A 100 -0.10 12.79 -3.26
N LEU A 101 -0.31 11.90 -4.24
CA LEU A 101 -1.24 10.78 -4.10
C LEU A 101 -0.85 9.84 -2.96
N LEU A 102 0.42 9.46 -2.87
CA LEU A 102 0.88 8.55 -1.83
C LEU A 102 0.70 9.18 -0.43
N ASN A 103 0.95 10.48 -0.29
CA ASN A 103 0.73 11.21 0.95
C ASN A 103 -0.76 11.32 1.30
N GLU A 104 -1.63 11.56 0.32
CA GLU A 104 -3.07 11.64 0.53
C GLU A 104 -3.62 10.29 1.00
N VAL A 105 -3.31 9.19 0.30
CA VAL A 105 -3.83 7.87 0.69
C VAL A 105 -3.25 7.41 2.02
N SER A 106 -2.06 7.90 2.39
CA SER A 106 -1.43 7.62 3.69
C SER A 106 -2.03 8.41 4.86
N ASN A 107 -2.90 9.40 4.60
CA ASN A 107 -3.57 10.17 5.64
C ASN A 107 -4.78 9.42 6.22
N SER A 108 -4.49 8.41 7.04
CA SER A 108 -5.50 7.53 7.64
C SER A 108 -6.54 8.27 8.48
N THR A 109 -6.14 9.37 9.14
CA THR A 109 -7.03 10.18 9.99
C THR A 109 -8.06 10.91 9.16
N ALA A 110 -7.64 11.60 8.10
CA ALA A 110 -8.58 12.29 7.20
C ALA A 110 -9.54 11.32 6.51
N ARG A 111 -9.08 10.11 6.20
CA ARG A 111 -9.87 9.09 5.52
C ARG A 111 -10.73 8.21 6.43
N ASN A 112 -10.66 8.40 7.75
CA ASN A 112 -11.36 7.54 8.72
C ASN A 112 -11.13 6.03 8.48
N VAL A 113 -9.91 5.61 8.16
CA VAL A 113 -9.54 4.19 7.93
C VAL A 113 -8.31 3.84 8.76
N THR A 114 -8.07 2.56 9.04
CA THR A 114 -6.72 2.15 9.46
C THR A 114 -5.96 1.76 8.21
N TRP A 115 -4.86 2.46 7.96
CA TRP A 115 -4.03 2.22 6.80
C TRP A 115 -2.57 2.37 7.17
N LYS A 116 -1.78 1.36 6.81
CA LYS A 116 -0.34 1.32 7.02
C LYS A 116 0.32 0.90 5.72
N ILE A 117 1.33 1.67 5.31
CA ILE A 117 2.20 1.35 4.19
C ILE A 117 3.63 1.51 4.65
N GLY A 118 4.48 0.53 4.37
CA GLY A 118 5.93 0.71 4.31
C GLY A 118 6.45 0.26 2.96
N ASN A 119 7.37 1.05 2.42
CA ASN A 119 8.02 0.76 1.14
C ASN A 119 9.52 0.68 1.38
N ARG A 120 10.16 -0.40 0.95
CA ARG A 120 11.60 -0.58 1.12
C ARG A 120 12.22 -1.22 -0.10
N LEU A 121 13.38 -0.67 -0.49
CA LEU A 121 14.24 -1.22 -1.51
C LEU A 121 15.38 -1.99 -0.83
N TYR A 122 15.48 -3.28 -1.14
CA TYR A 122 16.58 -4.13 -0.72
C TYR A 122 17.59 -4.28 -1.85
N GLY A 123 18.87 -4.05 -1.57
CA GLY A 123 19.97 -4.25 -2.51
C GLY A 123 20.97 -5.29 -2.00
N PRO A 124 21.75 -5.92 -2.89
CA PRO A 124 22.84 -6.80 -2.47
C PRO A 124 23.84 -6.06 -1.57
N ALA A 125 24.41 -6.75 -0.58
CA ALA A 125 25.37 -6.15 0.36
C ALA A 125 26.59 -5.49 -0.31
N SER A 126 26.93 -5.91 -1.54
CA SER A 126 28.05 -5.41 -2.33
C SER A 126 27.81 -4.05 -3.01
N ILE A 127 26.56 -3.57 -3.08
CA ILE A 127 26.26 -2.29 -3.73
C ILE A 127 26.20 -1.13 -2.73
N THR A 128 26.29 0.08 -3.26
CA THR A 128 25.98 1.31 -2.53
C THR A 128 24.95 2.09 -3.33
N PHE A 129 23.86 2.49 -2.69
CA PHE A 129 22.86 3.34 -3.32
C PHE A 129 23.41 4.75 -3.51
N ALA A 130 23.12 5.39 -4.65
CA ALA A 130 23.50 6.78 -4.87
C ALA A 130 22.72 7.70 -3.91
N ASP A 131 23.41 8.67 -3.30
CA ASP A 131 22.82 9.55 -2.28
C ASP A 131 21.63 10.36 -2.81
N ASP A 132 21.73 10.87 -4.03
CA ASP A 132 20.63 11.59 -4.68
C ASP A 132 19.42 10.69 -4.93
N PHE A 133 19.64 9.41 -5.26
CA PHE A 133 18.55 8.46 -5.41
C PHE A 133 17.87 8.22 -4.06
N VAL A 134 18.64 7.93 -3.00
CA VAL A 134 18.12 7.72 -1.64
C VAL A 134 17.30 8.92 -1.16
N LYS A 135 17.81 10.13 -1.37
CA LYS A 135 17.14 11.38 -1.00
C LYS A 135 15.82 11.55 -1.75
N ASN A 136 15.83 11.40 -3.07
CA ASN A 136 14.65 11.65 -3.89
C ASN A 136 13.58 10.55 -3.75
N SER A 137 13.98 9.28 -3.62
CA SER A 137 13.04 8.18 -3.40
C SER A 137 12.38 8.27 -2.02
N LYS A 138 13.12 8.68 -0.98
CA LYS A 138 12.55 8.97 0.34
C LYS A 138 11.59 10.16 0.29
N LYS A 139 11.98 11.25 -0.39
CA LYS A 139 11.16 12.46 -0.54
C LYS A 139 9.83 12.18 -1.25
N HIS A 140 9.86 11.48 -2.38
CA HIS A 140 8.67 11.31 -3.22
C HIS A 140 7.82 10.11 -2.80
N TYR A 141 8.45 9.01 -2.37
CA TYR A 141 7.78 7.72 -2.22
C TYR A 141 7.92 7.11 -0.81
N ASN A 142 8.56 7.83 0.12
CA ASN A 142 8.88 7.37 1.46
C ASN A 142 9.64 6.03 1.50
N TYR A 143 10.42 5.72 0.47
CA TYR A 143 11.17 4.46 0.39
C TYR A 143 12.33 4.44 1.40
N GLU A 144 12.40 3.36 2.16
CA GLU A 144 13.58 2.99 2.93
C GLU A 144 14.54 2.18 2.06
N HIS A 145 15.81 2.18 2.44
CA HIS A 145 16.86 1.47 1.70
C HIS A 145 17.60 0.56 2.67
N SER A 146 17.78 -0.70 2.27
CA SER A 146 18.51 -1.66 3.08
C SER A 146 19.41 -2.50 2.20
N LYS A 147 20.58 -2.84 2.72
CA LYS A 147 21.52 -3.76 2.10
C LYS A 147 21.44 -5.09 2.82
N ILE A 148 21.21 -6.16 2.08
CA ILE A 148 21.10 -7.51 2.65
C ILE A 148 22.00 -8.49 1.92
N ASN A 149 22.51 -9.47 2.66
CA ASN A 149 23.30 -10.55 2.10
C ASN A 149 22.37 -11.69 1.66
N PHE A 150 21.97 -11.69 0.38
CA PHE A 150 21.12 -12.75 -0.16
C PHE A 150 21.74 -14.15 -0.15
N ARG A 151 23.07 -14.28 0.03
CA ARG A 151 23.72 -15.60 0.19
C ARG A 151 23.29 -16.28 1.49
N ASP A 152 23.05 -15.51 2.54
CA ASP A 152 22.38 -16.00 3.74
C ASP A 152 20.86 -15.84 3.56
N LYS A 153 20.27 -16.79 2.82
CA LYS A 153 18.85 -16.79 2.49
C LYS A 153 17.95 -16.71 3.73
N ARG A 154 18.32 -17.39 4.83
CA ARG A 154 17.54 -17.38 6.07
C ARG A 154 17.56 -16.01 6.71
N SER A 155 18.73 -15.39 6.83
CA SER A 155 18.84 -14.04 7.39
C SER A 155 18.17 -12.99 6.50
N ALA A 156 18.26 -13.12 5.17
CA ALA A 156 17.61 -12.23 4.23
C ALA A 156 16.07 -12.28 4.36
N LEU A 157 15.49 -13.48 4.32
CA LEU A 157 14.05 -13.69 4.52
C LEU A 157 13.57 -13.17 5.88
N LYS A 158 14.32 -13.49 6.94
CA LYS A 158 14.04 -12.98 8.29
C LYS A 158 14.01 -11.46 8.32
N SER A 159 15.01 -10.79 7.76
CA SER A 159 15.07 -9.33 7.72
C SER A 159 13.90 -8.70 6.96
N ILE A 160 13.47 -9.30 5.84
CA ILE A 160 12.34 -8.81 5.06
C ILE A 160 11.03 -8.98 5.84
N ASN A 161 10.80 -10.16 6.41
CA ASN A 161 9.58 -10.49 7.13
C ASN A 161 9.45 -9.73 8.45
N GLU A 162 10.54 -9.58 9.21
CA GLU A 162 10.52 -8.78 10.46
C GLU A 162 10.23 -7.31 10.19
N TRP A 163 10.80 -6.74 9.13
CA TRP A 163 10.47 -5.37 8.73
C TRP A 163 9.00 -5.22 8.37
N ALA A 164 8.45 -6.11 7.55
CA ALA A 164 7.04 -6.06 7.16
C ALA A 164 6.10 -6.23 8.36
N ALA A 165 6.44 -7.14 9.27
CA ALA A 165 5.72 -7.34 10.52
C ALA A 165 5.74 -6.06 11.38
N GLN A 166 6.90 -5.44 11.56
CA GLN A 166 7.01 -4.18 12.30
C GLN A 166 6.23 -3.05 11.64
N THR A 167 6.33 -2.89 10.32
CA THR A 167 5.58 -1.90 9.55
C THR A 167 4.06 -2.03 9.70
N THR A 168 3.57 -3.25 9.90
CA THR A 168 2.13 -3.55 9.93
C THR A 168 1.61 -3.89 11.34
N ASP A 169 2.39 -3.68 12.40
CA ASP A 169 2.14 -4.15 13.78
C ASP A 169 1.71 -5.63 13.83
N GLY A 170 2.43 -6.48 13.12
CA GLY A 170 2.24 -7.92 13.06
C GLY A 170 1.05 -8.38 12.22
N LYS A 171 0.36 -7.48 11.51
CA LYS A 171 -0.76 -7.85 10.62
C LYS A 171 -0.32 -8.53 9.34
N LEU A 172 0.90 -8.27 8.88
CA LEU A 172 1.56 -8.98 7.79
C LEU A 172 2.87 -9.59 8.31
N PRO A 173 2.83 -10.80 8.91
CA PRO A 173 4.00 -11.41 9.55
C PRO A 173 5.02 -12.00 8.55
N GLU A 174 4.60 -12.32 7.33
CA GLU A 174 5.43 -12.96 6.31
C GLU A 174 5.08 -12.40 4.93
N VAL A 175 6.10 -11.90 4.20
CA VAL A 175 5.96 -11.39 2.83
C VAL A 175 6.20 -12.50 1.82
N THR A 176 7.27 -13.27 2.02
CA THR A 176 7.63 -14.38 1.15
C THR A 176 8.41 -15.44 1.93
N LYS A 177 8.30 -16.68 1.45
CA LYS A 177 9.07 -17.84 1.91
C LYS A 177 10.33 -18.08 1.07
N ASP A 178 10.43 -17.43 -0.08
CA ASP A 178 11.56 -17.55 -0.99
C ASP A 178 11.87 -16.23 -1.72
N VAL A 179 13.13 -16.03 -2.09
CA VAL A 179 13.60 -14.99 -3.00
C VAL A 179 14.34 -15.69 -4.12
N GLU A 180 13.69 -15.82 -5.29
CA GLU A 180 14.24 -16.55 -6.43
C GLU A 180 15.46 -15.85 -7.05
N LYS A 181 15.41 -14.51 -7.17
CA LYS A 181 16.48 -13.70 -7.75
C LYS A 181 17.24 -12.96 -6.66
N THR A 182 18.48 -13.37 -6.43
CA THR A 182 19.33 -12.89 -5.32
C THR A 182 20.45 -11.93 -5.74
N ASP A 183 20.56 -11.65 -7.03
CA ASP A 183 21.60 -10.84 -7.66
C ASP A 183 21.15 -9.39 -7.94
N GLY A 184 19.85 -9.12 -7.87
CA GLY A 184 19.25 -7.81 -8.14
C GLY A 184 18.77 -7.05 -6.91
N ALA A 185 18.15 -5.89 -7.16
CA ALA A 185 17.40 -5.16 -6.15
C ALA A 185 15.96 -5.70 -6.03
N LEU A 186 15.42 -5.72 -4.82
CA LEU A 186 14.07 -6.16 -4.51
C LEU A 186 13.25 -4.99 -3.96
N ILE A 187 12.17 -4.65 -4.66
CA ILE A 187 11.16 -3.68 -4.21
C ILE A 187 10.14 -4.43 -3.35
N VAL A 188 9.99 -4.04 -2.08
CA VAL A 188 9.01 -4.64 -1.17
C VAL A 188 8.08 -3.55 -0.63
N ASN A 189 6.79 -3.77 -0.81
CA ASN A 189 5.73 -2.92 -0.26
C ASN A 189 4.92 -3.75 0.75
N ALA A 190 4.94 -3.36 2.04
CA ALA A 190 4.19 -4.00 3.11
C ALA A 190 2.98 -3.13 3.47
N MET A 191 1.77 -3.69 3.41
CA MET A 191 0.52 -2.94 3.57
C MET A 191 -0.44 -3.62 4.53
N PHE A 192 -1.15 -2.82 5.33
CA PHE A 192 -2.30 -3.25 6.11
C PHE A 192 -3.43 -2.24 5.97
N PHE A 193 -4.58 -2.69 5.48
CA PHE A 193 -5.79 -1.90 5.37
C PHE A 193 -6.90 -2.52 6.21
N LYS A 194 -7.56 -1.69 7.01
CA LYS A 194 -8.81 -2.04 7.67
C LYS A 194 -9.80 -0.90 7.42
N PRO A 195 -10.85 -1.14 6.62
CA PRO A 195 -11.90 -0.15 6.42
C PRO A 195 -12.65 0.07 7.74
N HIS A 196 -13.06 1.32 8.00
CA HIS A 196 -14.12 1.60 8.96
C HIS A 196 -15.37 1.93 8.17
N TRP A 197 -16.39 1.09 8.35
CA TRP A 197 -17.70 1.33 7.79
C TRP A 197 -18.26 2.65 8.34
N ASP A 198 -18.83 3.45 7.45
CA ASP A 198 -19.62 4.62 7.82
C ASP A 198 -20.79 4.18 8.74
N GLU A 199 -21.52 3.17 8.29
CA GLU A 199 -22.53 2.49 9.09
C GLU A 199 -22.02 1.11 9.58
N ARG A 200 -21.73 1.03 10.87
CA ARG A 200 -21.04 -0.13 11.45
C ARG A 200 -21.94 -1.35 11.62
N PHE A 201 -21.32 -2.52 11.47
CA PHE A 201 -21.90 -3.81 11.89
C PHE A 201 -21.99 -3.89 13.42
N HIS A 202 -23.03 -4.53 13.93
CA HIS A 202 -23.11 -4.84 15.36
C HIS A 202 -22.13 -5.98 15.69
N HIS A 203 -21.29 -5.80 16.71
CA HIS A 203 -20.20 -6.76 17.02
C HIS A 203 -20.66 -8.20 17.34
N LYS A 204 -21.93 -8.38 17.74
CA LYS A 204 -22.55 -9.71 17.96
C LYS A 204 -23.22 -10.31 16.73
N MET A 205 -23.40 -9.54 15.65
CA MET A 205 -24.01 -10.02 14.40
C MET A 205 -22.97 -10.69 13.50
N VAL A 206 -22.30 -11.70 14.06
CA VAL A 206 -21.27 -12.50 13.41
C VAL A 206 -21.56 -13.96 13.70
N ASP A 207 -21.69 -14.77 12.65
CA ASP A 207 -21.87 -16.23 12.77
C ASP A 207 -21.06 -16.98 11.71
N ASN A 208 -20.88 -18.29 11.89
CA ASN A 208 -20.13 -19.12 10.93
C ASN A 208 -21.05 -19.54 9.78
N ARG A 209 -20.60 -19.32 8.53
CA ARG A 209 -21.33 -19.67 7.31
C ARG A 209 -20.43 -20.38 6.30
N GLY A 210 -21.02 -21.08 5.34
CA GLY A 210 -20.29 -21.66 4.22
C GLY A 210 -20.04 -20.62 3.12
N PHE A 211 -18.78 -20.44 2.71
CA PHE A 211 -18.38 -19.71 1.52
C PHE A 211 -18.05 -20.71 0.41
N MET A 212 -18.82 -20.67 -0.69
CA MET A 212 -18.63 -21.55 -1.83
C MET A 212 -17.51 -21.02 -2.73
N VAL A 213 -16.32 -21.62 -2.64
CA VAL A 213 -15.18 -21.31 -3.52
C VAL A 213 -15.44 -21.85 -4.93
N SER A 214 -16.06 -23.03 -5.01
CA SER A 214 -16.62 -23.59 -6.23
C SER A 214 -17.90 -24.37 -5.89
N ARG A 215 -18.61 -24.86 -6.90
CA ARG A 215 -19.83 -25.66 -6.69
C ARG A 215 -19.59 -26.91 -5.82
N SER A 216 -18.38 -27.47 -5.85
CA SER A 216 -18.00 -28.68 -5.12
C SER A 216 -17.09 -28.42 -3.91
N TYR A 217 -16.74 -27.16 -3.62
CA TYR A 217 -15.80 -26.82 -2.55
C TYR A 217 -16.29 -25.62 -1.73
N THR A 218 -16.57 -25.88 -0.45
CA THR A 218 -17.09 -24.89 0.51
C THR A 218 -16.18 -24.82 1.73
N VAL A 219 -15.88 -23.61 2.17
CA VAL A 219 -15.07 -23.34 3.37
C VAL A 219 -15.93 -22.63 4.41
N GLY A 220 -15.80 -23.02 5.68
CA GLY A 220 -16.47 -22.32 6.78
C GLY A 220 -15.76 -21.01 7.12
N VAL A 221 -16.49 -19.90 7.18
CA VAL A 221 -15.95 -18.56 7.47
C VAL A 221 -16.83 -17.80 8.47
N PRO A 222 -16.25 -16.92 9.31
CA PRO A 222 -17.03 -15.96 10.08
C PRO A 222 -17.63 -14.89 9.13
N MET A 223 -18.95 -14.77 9.14
CA MET A 223 -19.70 -13.84 8.29
C MET A 223 -20.36 -12.77 9.16
N MET A 224 -20.20 -11.50 8.78
CA MET A 224 -20.81 -10.34 9.44
C MET A 224 -22.12 -9.95 8.75
N HIS A 225 -23.14 -9.55 9.52
CA HIS A 225 -24.48 -9.22 9.01
C HIS A 225 -24.95 -7.85 9.46
N ARG A 226 -25.62 -7.10 8.56
CA ARG A 226 -26.24 -5.81 8.86
C ARG A 226 -27.46 -5.59 7.96
N THR A 227 -28.52 -5.03 8.53
CA THR A 227 -29.66 -4.45 7.79
C THR A 227 -29.50 -2.92 7.82
N GLY A 228 -29.62 -2.27 6.67
CA GLY A 228 -29.49 -0.81 6.50
C GLY A 228 -30.64 -0.25 5.68
#